data_AF-A0A024T921-F1
#
_entry.id   AF-A0A024T921-F1
#
_cell.length_a   1.000
_cell.length_b   1.000
_cell.length_c   1.000
_cell.angle_alpha   90.00
_cell.angle_beta   90.00
_cell.angle_gamma   90.00
#
_symmetry.space_group_name_H-M   'P 1'
#
loop_
_entity.id
_entity.type
_entity.pdbx_description
1 polymer ?
#
loop_
_entity_poly.entity_id
_entity_poly.type
_entity_poly.pdbx_seq_one_letter_code
_entity_poly.pdbx_strand_id
1 'polypeptide(L)'
;MSIQSKVKATLTNLPSATLFGLYFAPTPNMINSPTNNTIVYNIAYHTAITVDLVKAALDSVVTSANPSASCKLVYASTIGDTTNYVVERSLEATTATDVVITVPATRPVRAGIHPERLCAER
;
A
#
# COMPACT_ATOMS: atom_id res chain seq x y z
N MET A 1 -18.74 -7.34 1.80
CA MET A 1 -18.23 -6.06 1.25
C MET A 1 -16.84 -5.88 1.84
N SER A 2 -15.77 -6.01 1.05
CA SER A 2 -14.39 -5.85 1.54
C SER A 2 -14.04 -4.36 1.60
N ILE A 3 -13.44 -3.91 2.70
CA ILE A 3 -12.92 -2.55 2.85
C ILE A 3 -11.53 -2.49 2.20
N GLN A 4 -11.35 -1.56 1.27
CA GLN A 4 -10.06 -1.37 0.59
C GLN A 4 -9.30 -0.16 1.13
N SER A 5 -7.98 -0.26 1.08
CA SER A 5 -7.04 0.82 1.34
C SER A 5 -6.38 1.28 0.05
N LYS A 6 -6.07 2.57 -0.02
CA LYS A 6 -5.20 3.15 -1.06
C LYS A 6 -3.88 3.55 -0.43
N VAL A 7 -2.80 3.02 -0.95
CA VAL A 7 -1.45 3.43 -0.55
C VAL A 7 -0.84 4.22 -1.69
N LYS A 8 -0.53 5.49 -1.42
CA LYS A 8 0.23 6.35 -2.31
C LYS A 8 1.68 6.33 -1.87
N ALA A 9 2.57 6.16 -2.84
CA ALA A 9 3.98 6.36 -2.60
C ALA A 9 4.63 7.11 -3.76
N THR A 10 5.67 7.82 -3.40
CA THR A 10 6.32 8.83 -4.23
C THR A 10 7.82 8.65 -4.09
N LEU A 11 8.48 8.41 -5.22
CA LEU A 11 9.93 8.42 -5.34
C LEU A 11 10.35 9.76 -5.91
N THR A 12 11.32 10.39 -5.27
CA THR A 12 11.88 11.69 -5.67
C THR A 12 13.39 11.60 -5.71
N ASN A 13 14.02 12.32 -6.64
CA ASN A 13 15.47 12.45 -6.74
C ASN A 13 16.17 11.10 -6.98
N LEU A 14 15.53 10.20 -7.73
CA LEU A 14 16.07 8.89 -8.10
C LEU A 14 16.02 8.71 -9.62
N PRO A 15 16.76 9.54 -10.40
CA PRO A 15 16.70 9.52 -11.86
C PRO A 15 17.15 8.18 -12.47
N SER A 16 17.93 7.39 -11.73
CA SER A 16 18.46 6.09 -12.16
C SER A 16 17.65 4.90 -11.64
N ALA A 17 16.50 5.11 -11.00
CA ALA A 17 15.67 3.99 -10.54
C ALA A 17 15.00 3.29 -11.72
N THR A 18 15.30 2.00 -11.88
CA THR A 18 14.65 1.15 -12.91
C THR A 18 13.40 0.46 -12.37
N LEU A 19 13.47 0.02 -11.11
CA LEU A 19 12.45 -0.76 -10.44
C LEU A 19 12.17 -0.17 -9.06
N PHE A 20 10.92 -0.26 -8.65
CA PHE A 20 10.52 0.04 -7.29
C PHE A 20 9.55 -1.03 -6.76
N GLY A 21 9.82 -1.56 -5.56
CA GLY A 21 8.99 -2.58 -4.92
C GLY A 21 8.25 -2.04 -3.69
N LEU A 22 6.94 -2.29 -3.61
CA LEU A 22 6.14 -2.04 -2.42
C LEU A 22 5.67 -3.37 -1.83
N TYR A 23 6.07 -3.65 -0.59
CA TYR A 23 5.63 -4.81 0.16
C TYR A 23 5.06 -4.38 1.52
N PHE A 24 4.20 -5.22 2.08
CA PHE A 24 3.62 -5.04 3.41
C PHE A 24 4.10 -6.20 4.27
N ALA A 25 4.79 -5.91 5.37
CA ALA A 25 5.30 -6.95 6.25
C ALA A 25 4.69 -6.87 7.66
N PRO A 26 4.55 -8.04 8.31
CA PRO A 26 4.12 -8.10 9.70
C PRO A 26 5.26 -7.72 10.67
N THR A 27 6.49 -7.64 10.18
CA THR A 27 7.68 -7.26 10.96
C THR A 27 8.48 -6.17 10.24
N PRO A 28 9.32 -5.40 10.97
CA PRO A 28 10.21 -4.41 10.36
C PRO A 28 11.28 -5.01 9.45
N ASN A 29 11.51 -6.32 9.54
CA ASN A 29 12.53 -6.99 8.75
C ASN A 29 11.99 -7.32 7.35
N MET A 30 12.74 -6.94 6.32
CA MET A 30 12.52 -7.42 4.95
C MET A 30 13.07 -8.85 4.79
N ILE A 31 12.64 -9.74 5.68
CA ILE A 31 12.98 -11.16 5.61
C ILE A 31 11.82 -11.87 4.94
N ASN A 32 12.12 -12.57 3.84
CA ASN A 32 11.19 -13.39 3.07
C ASN A 32 10.89 -14.73 3.80
N SER A 33 10.81 -14.68 5.13
CA SER A 33 10.52 -15.82 5.99
C SER A 33 9.64 -15.34 7.14
N PRO A 34 8.33 -15.68 7.14
CA PRO A 34 7.62 -16.48 6.13
C PRO A 34 7.52 -15.82 4.73
N THR A 35 7.14 -16.58 3.71
CA THR A 35 6.89 -16.08 2.35
C THR A 35 5.95 -14.86 2.38
N ASN A 36 6.30 -13.82 1.63
CA ASN A 36 5.49 -12.61 1.48
C ASN A 36 5.31 -12.26 -0.01
N ASN A 37 4.50 -11.24 -0.32
CA ASN A 37 4.34 -10.73 -1.68
C ASN A 37 4.77 -9.26 -1.78
N THR A 38 5.16 -8.84 -2.98
CA THR A 38 5.48 -7.44 -3.30
C THR A 38 4.98 -7.10 -4.69
N ILE A 39 4.50 -5.87 -4.86
CA ILE A 39 4.22 -5.32 -6.18
C ILE A 39 5.44 -4.52 -6.63
N VAL A 40 5.99 -4.92 -7.77
CA VAL A 40 7.15 -4.29 -8.41
C VAL A 40 6.65 -3.46 -9.58
N TYR A 41 6.95 -2.16 -9.54
CA TYR A 41 6.71 -1.24 -10.64
C TYR A 41 7.99 -1.06 -11.46
N ASN A 42 7.89 -1.29 -12.76
CA ASN A 42 8.93 -0.95 -13.72
C ASN A 42 8.70 0.46 -14.24
N ILE A 43 9.62 1.36 -13.92
CA ILE A 43 9.48 2.79 -14.17
C ILE A 43 9.58 3.08 -15.67
N ALA A 44 10.51 2.42 -16.37
CA ALA A 44 10.77 2.65 -17.79
C ALA A 44 9.62 2.16 -18.69
N TYR A 45 8.98 1.05 -18.32
CA TYR A 45 7.89 0.46 -19.12
C TYR A 45 6.49 0.79 -18.60
N HIS A 46 6.39 1.49 -17.48
CA HIS A 46 5.13 1.78 -16.80
C HIS A 46 4.26 0.55 -16.53
N THR A 47 4.89 -0.59 -16.23
CA THR A 47 4.23 -1.85 -15.92
C THR A 47 4.40 -2.22 -14.46
N ALA A 48 3.46 -3.01 -13.92
CA ALA A 48 3.57 -3.58 -12.59
C ALA A 48 3.37 -5.09 -12.61
N ILE A 49 4.10 -5.77 -11.73
CA ILE A 49 3.99 -7.22 -11.52
C ILE A 49 3.99 -7.51 -10.03
N THR A 50 3.15 -8.45 -9.60
CA THR A 50 3.17 -8.98 -8.24
C THR A 50 4.04 -10.23 -8.23
N VAL A 51 5.02 -10.27 -7.32
CA VAL A 51 5.92 -11.40 -7.13
C VAL A 51 5.85 -11.87 -5.69
N ASP A 52 6.01 -13.18 -5.50
CA ASP A 52 6.16 -13.79 -4.20
C ASP A 52 7.65 -13.89 -3.84
N LEU A 53 7.99 -13.49 -2.61
CA LEU A 53 9.33 -13.57 -2.06
C LEU A 53 9.39 -14.76 -1.10
N VAL A 54 9.95 -15.87 -1.57
CA VAL A 54 9.81 -17.19 -0.91
C VAL A 54 10.89 -17.48 0.13
N LYS A 55 12.10 -16.93 -0.06
CA LYS A 55 13.28 -17.10 0.81
C LYS A 55 14.14 -15.85 0.76
N ALA A 56 15.04 -15.68 1.72
CA ALA A 56 15.94 -14.53 1.79
C ALA A 56 16.93 -14.42 0.60
N ALA A 57 17.08 -15.49 -0.19
CA ALA A 57 17.96 -15.51 -1.35
C ALA A 57 17.35 -14.76 -2.55
N LEU A 58 18.21 -14.11 -3.34
CA LEU A 58 17.80 -13.26 -4.46
C LEU A 58 17.12 -14.04 -5.61
N ASP A 59 17.50 -15.30 -5.80
CA ASP A 59 16.90 -16.22 -6.78
C ASP A 59 15.53 -16.75 -6.35
N SER A 60 15.05 -16.36 -5.17
CA SER A 60 13.79 -16.83 -4.60
C SER A 60 12.59 -15.94 -4.92
N VAL A 61 12.72 -15.01 -5.86
CA VAL A 61 11.64 -14.15 -6.37
C VAL A 61 10.93 -14.89 -7.50
N VAL A 62 9.64 -15.16 -7.33
CA VAL A 62 8.82 -15.85 -8.33
C VAL A 62 7.57 -15.06 -8.65
N THR A 63 7.05 -15.19 -9.86
CA THR A 63 5.76 -14.58 -10.24
C THR A 63 4.64 -15.10 -9.35
N SER A 64 3.82 -14.18 -8.83
CA SER A 64 2.70 -14.57 -7.97
C SER A 64 1.64 -15.31 -8.79
N ALA A 65 1.11 -16.41 -8.24
CA ALA A 65 0.06 -17.19 -8.91
C ALA A 65 -1.26 -16.43 -9.05
N ASN A 66 -1.52 -15.45 -8.17
CA ASN A 66 -2.73 -14.63 -8.15
C ASN A 66 -2.38 -13.13 -8.01
N PRO A 67 -1.76 -12.52 -9.03
CA PRO A 67 -1.11 -11.21 -8.88
C PRO A 67 -2.08 -10.09 -8.54
N SER A 68 -3.34 -10.20 -8.96
CA SER A 68 -4.39 -9.20 -8.74
C SER A 68 -5.17 -9.39 -7.44
N ALA A 69 -4.95 -10.50 -6.71
CA ALA A 69 -5.72 -10.80 -5.50
C ALA A 69 -5.27 -9.92 -4.31
N SER A 70 -3.97 -9.68 -4.19
CA SER A 70 -3.37 -8.92 -3.08
C SER A 70 -3.43 -7.40 -3.30
N CYS A 71 -2.72 -6.92 -4.33
CA CYS A 71 -2.54 -5.50 -4.60
C CYS A 71 -2.75 -5.23 -6.09
N LYS A 72 -3.35 -4.09 -6.41
CA LYS A 72 -3.55 -3.63 -7.79
C LYS A 72 -2.98 -2.23 -7.95
N LEU A 73 -2.12 -2.03 -8.96
CA LEU A 73 -1.74 -0.69 -9.38
C LEU A 73 -2.95 0.02 -10.00
N VAL A 74 -3.30 1.19 -9.49
CA VAL A 74 -4.44 1.98 -10.00
C VAL A 74 -4.04 3.29 -10.64
N TYR A 75 -2.86 3.80 -10.29
CA TYR A 75 -2.30 5.00 -10.89
C TYR A 75 -0.78 4.92 -10.85
N ALA A 76 -0.13 5.38 -11.92
CA ALA A 76 1.29 5.68 -11.91
C ALA A 76 1.59 6.86 -12.84
N SER A 77 2.60 7.64 -12.49
CA SER A 77 3.09 8.75 -13.31
C SER A 77 4.55 8.98 -13.03
N THR A 78 5.33 9.30 -14.06
CA THR A 78 6.70 9.78 -13.91
C THR A 78 6.81 11.13 -14.60
N ILE A 79 7.18 12.17 -13.84
CA ILE A 79 7.39 13.52 -14.34
C ILE A 79 8.73 14.01 -13.78
N GLY A 80 9.71 14.23 -14.67
CA GLY A 80 11.09 14.48 -14.28
C GLY A 80 11.61 13.37 -13.36
N ASP A 81 12.27 13.76 -12.27
CA ASP A 81 12.84 12.82 -11.29
C ASP A 81 11.85 12.39 -10.21
N THR A 82 10.55 12.59 -10.45
CA THR A 82 9.48 12.21 -9.53
C THR A 82 8.59 11.14 -10.14
N THR A 83 8.55 9.98 -9.50
CA THR A 83 7.62 8.89 -9.82
C THR A 83 6.58 8.76 -8.72
N ASN A 84 5.31 8.84 -9.08
CA ASN A 84 4.18 8.57 -8.19
C ASN A 84 3.52 7.27 -8.60
N TYR A 85 3.07 6.50 -7.62
CA TYR A 85 2.19 5.37 -7.88
C TYR A 85 1.21 5.18 -6.71
N VAL A 86 0.02 4.68 -7.05
CA VAL A 86 -1.04 4.38 -6.10
C VAL A 86 -1.45 2.94 -6.31
N VAL A 87 -1.48 2.19 -5.20
CA VAL A 87 -1.97 0.83 -5.17
C VAL A 87 -3.24 0.73 -4.34
N GLU A 88 -4.16 -0.11 -4.80
CA GLU A 88 -5.35 -0.52 -4.07
C GLU A 88 -5.17 -1.95 -3.55
N ARG A 89 -5.52 -2.18 -2.29
CA ARG A 89 -5.54 -3.52 -1.67
C ARG A 89 -6.64 -3.64 -0.63
N SER A 90 -7.07 -4.87 -0.35
CA SER A 90 -7.93 -5.16 0.81
C SER A 90 -7.18 -4.90 2.12
N LEU A 91 -7.91 -4.42 3.15
CA LEU A 91 -7.40 -4.37 4.53
C LEU A 91 -7.26 -5.77 5.14
N GLU A 92 -8.16 -6.67 4.77
CA GLU A 92 -8.09 -8.08 5.13
C GLU A 92 -7.10 -8.80 4.20
N ALA A 93 -6.42 -9.83 4.73
CA ALA A 93 -5.56 -10.68 3.93
C ALA A 93 -6.41 -11.47 2.91
N THR A 94 -6.09 -11.31 1.63
CA THR A 94 -6.79 -11.97 0.51
C THR A 94 -6.06 -13.22 0.03
N THR A 95 -4.75 -13.31 0.27
CA THR A 95 -3.91 -14.47 0.02
C THR A 95 -3.11 -14.85 1.27
N ALA A 96 -2.51 -16.04 1.27
CA ALA A 96 -1.68 -16.50 2.39
C ALA A 96 -0.40 -15.65 2.60
N THR A 97 -0.01 -14.85 1.60
CA THR A 97 1.16 -13.97 1.65
C THR A 97 0.81 -12.53 2.02
N ASP A 98 -0.48 -12.24 2.22
CA ASP A 98 -0.95 -10.92 2.65
C ASP A 98 -0.83 -10.69 4.14
N VAL A 99 -0.62 -9.42 4.48
CA VAL A 99 -0.66 -8.93 5.86
C VAL A 99 -1.95 -8.15 6.05
N VAL A 100 -2.64 -8.42 7.17
CA VAL A 100 -3.82 -7.66 7.59
C VAL A 100 -3.39 -6.26 8.04
N ILE A 101 -4.04 -5.23 7.52
CA ILE A 101 -3.84 -3.85 7.93
C ILE A 101 -4.95 -3.47 8.91
N THR A 102 -4.58 -3.25 10.17
CA THR A 102 -5.52 -2.79 11.19
C THR A 102 -5.52 -1.26 11.22
N VAL A 103 -6.67 -0.66 10.93
CA VAL A 103 -6.87 0.78 11.08
C VAL A 103 -7.49 1.02 12.46
N PRO A 104 -6.86 1.79 13.35
CA PRO A 104 -7.45 2.09 14.65
C PRO A 104 -8.76 2.84 14.45
N ALA A 105 -9.78 2.51 15.26
CA ALA A 105 -11.04 3.21 15.21
C ALA A 105 -10.81 4.72 15.39
N THR A 106 -11.25 5.53 14.43
CA THR A 106 -11.33 6.97 14.60
C THR A 106 -12.22 7.26 15.81
N ARG A 107 -11.64 7.82 16.88
CA ARG A 107 -12.45 8.40 17.95
C ARG A 107 -13.36 9.44 17.31
N PRO A 108 -14.70 9.36 17.45
CA PRO A 108 -15.56 10.42 16.96
C PRO A 108 -15.17 11.71 17.68
N VAL A 109 -14.85 12.75 16.91
CA VAL A 109 -14.74 14.10 17.47
C VAL A 109 -16.12 14.42 18.02
N ARG A 110 -16.24 14.45 19.35
CA ARG A 110 -17.45 14.93 20.01
C ARG A 110 -17.55 16.41 19.61
N ALA A 111 -18.39 16.72 18.64
CA ALA A 111 -18.77 18.10 18.38
C ALA A 111 -19.35 18.64 19.69
N GLY A 112 -18.57 19.49 20.37
CA GLY A 112 -18.99 20.13 21.60
C GLY A 112 -20.13 21.08 21.25
N ILE A 113 -21.36 20.60 21.38
CA ILE A 113 -22.52 21.48 21.47
C ILE A 113 -22.39 22.15 22.85
N HIS A 114 -22.02 23.42 22.86
CA HIS A 114 -22.06 24.27 24.05
C HIS A 114 -23.49 24.85 24.12
N PRO A 115 -24.36 24.42 25.04
CA PRO A 115 -25.75 24.88 25.05
C PRO A 115 -25.90 26.11 25.94
N GLU A 116 -25.25 27.23 25.59
CA GLU A 116 -25.51 28.51 26.28
C GLU A 116 -25.27 29.68 25.34
N ARG A 117 -26.21 29.97 24.42
CA ARG A 117 -26.44 31.31 23.81
C ARG A 117 -27.80 31.38 23.09
N LEU A 118 -28.89 31.03 23.77
CA LEU A 118 -30.24 31.38 23.31
C LEU A 118 -31.11 31.77 24.52
N CYS A 119 -30.85 32.97 25.04
CA CYS A 119 -31.78 33.77 25.84
C CYS A 119 -31.19 35.19 25.95
N ALA A 120 -31.31 35.96 24.86
CA ALA A 120 -31.30 37.43 24.87
C ALA A 120 -31.54 37.92 23.44
N GLU A 121 -32.80 38.13 23.06
CA GLU A 121 -33.28 39.38 22.46
C GLU A 121 -34.74 39.23 22.02
N ARG A 122 -35.58 40.01 22.71
CA ARG A 122 -36.98 40.44 22.44
C ARG A 122 -38.12 39.47 22.71
#